data_AF-A0A5K1DDN1-F1
#
_entry.id   AF-A0A5K1DDN1-F1
#
_cell.length_a   1.000
_cell.length_b   1.000
_cell.length_c   1.000
_cell.angle_alpha   90.00
_cell.angle_beta   90.00
_cell.angle_gamma   90.00
#
_symmetry.space_group_name_H-M   'P 1'
#
loop_
_entity.id
_entity.type
_entity.pdbx_description
1 polymer ?
#
loop_
_entity_poly.entity_id
_entity_poly.type
_entity_poly.pdbx_seq_one_letter_code
_entity_poly.pdbx_strand_id
1 'polypeptide(L)'
;TLDFKFLLKPKYQATPCIVEEGPNRLLTRGALQGDRRLALFRISNDEVLEYRVLIKADRVSPFDLAASWRAYLENLQPSTVRGIPDVSINSAPDTSIE
;
A
#
# COMPACT_ATOMS: atom_id res chain seq x y z
N THR A 1 8.40 -4.63 11.89
CA THR A 1 9.19 -3.93 10.87
C THR A 1 8.60 -4.26 9.53
N LEU A 2 8.60 -3.33 8.58
CA LEU A 2 8.05 -3.52 7.24
C LEU A 2 9.14 -3.26 6.22
N ASP A 3 9.43 -4.28 5.42
CA ASP A 3 10.25 -4.20 4.22
C ASP A 3 9.35 -3.97 3.01
N PHE A 4 9.62 -2.93 2.23
CA PHE A 4 8.78 -2.59 1.09
C PHE A 4 9.56 -1.94 -0.05
N LYS A 5 8.93 -1.90 -1.22
CA LYS A 5 9.40 -1.22 -2.43
C LYS A 5 8.23 -0.54 -3.12
N PHE A 6 8.50 0.51 -3.89
CA PHE A 6 7.48 1.08 -4.76
C PHE A 6 7.26 0.22 -6.01
N LEU A 7 6.05 0.32 -6.54
CA LEU A 7 5.64 -0.34 -7.78
C LEU A 7 5.13 0.72 -8.75
N LEU A 8 5.71 0.75 -9.96
CA LEU A 8 5.24 1.57 -11.06
C LEU A 8 4.22 0.75 -11.88
N LYS A 9 2.95 1.14 -11.78
CA LYS A 9 1.85 0.50 -12.50
C LYS A 9 1.40 1.35 -13.70
N PRO A 10 1.37 0.80 -14.92
CA PRO A 10 0.80 1.46 -16.09
C PRO A 10 -0.71 1.72 -15.90
N LYS A 11 -1.19 2.90 -16.28
CA LYS A 11 -2.61 3.28 -16.11
C LYS A 11 -3.55 2.65 -17.13
N TYR A 12 -3.09 2.47 -18.36
CA TYR A 12 -3.96 2.15 -19.51
C TYR A 12 -3.54 0.90 -20.27
N GLN A 13 -2.43 0.27 -19.88
CA GLN A 13 -1.86 -0.87 -20.59
C GLN A 13 -1.79 -2.06 -19.64
N ALA A 14 -2.04 -3.26 -20.17
CA ALA A 14 -1.86 -4.52 -19.45
C ALA A 14 -0.37 -4.94 -19.37
N THR A 15 0.54 -3.96 -19.34
CA THR A 15 1.97 -4.22 -19.22
C THR A 15 2.33 -4.57 -17.77
N PRO A 16 3.37 -5.40 -17.57
CA PRO A 16 3.81 -5.77 -16.22
C PRO A 16 4.16 -4.54 -15.40
N CYS A 17 3.89 -4.60 -14.10
CA CYS A 17 4.31 -3.56 -13.18
C CYS A 17 5.83 -3.63 -12.95
N ILE A 18 6.47 -2.47 -12.81
CA ILE A 18 7.92 -2.38 -12.61
C ILE A 18 8.21 -2.11 -11.13
N VAL A 19 9.07 -2.92 -10.52
CA VAL A 19 9.45 -2.79 -9.11
C VAL A 19 10.62 -1.82 -8.97
N GLU A 20 10.65 -1.07 -7.88
CA GLU A 20 11.76 -0.18 -7.54
C GLU A 20 13.12 -0.91 -7.49
N GLU A 21 14.12 -0.29 -8.10
CA GLU A 21 15.50 -0.77 -8.13
C GLU A 21 16.25 -0.50 -6.80
N GLY A 22 17.24 -1.33 -6.51
CA GLY A 22 18.05 -1.23 -5.29
C GLY A 22 17.50 -2.02 -4.08
N PRO A 23 18.00 -1.74 -2.86
CA PRO A 23 17.57 -2.46 -1.66
C PRO A 23 16.14 -2.11 -1.24
N ASN A 24 15.51 -2.99 -0.46
CA ASN A 24 14.21 -2.71 0.14
C ASN A 24 14.30 -1.49 1.06
N ARG A 25 13.20 -0.74 1.13
CA ARG A 25 13.00 0.31 2.12
C ARG A 25 12.54 -0.33 3.41
N LEU A 26 13.08 0.16 4.53
CA LEU A 26 12.74 -0.35 5.86
C LEU A 26 11.96 0.68 6.65
N LEU A 27 10.74 0.31 7.07
CA LEU A 27 9.95 1.08 8.03
C LEU A 27 9.95 0.34 9.37
N THR A 28 10.61 0.92 10.38
CA THR A 28 10.70 0.34 11.72
C THR A 28 10.07 1.26 12.74
N ARG A 29 9.05 0.77 13.45
CA ARG A 29 8.38 1.52 14.55
C ARG A 29 7.97 2.95 14.15
N GLY A 30 7.51 3.16 12.92
CA GLY A 30 7.10 4.47 12.41
C GLY A 30 8.25 5.38 11.95
N ALA A 31 9.49 4.92 12.00
CA ALA A 31 10.64 5.62 11.41
C ALA A 31 11.07 4.93 10.11
N LEU A 32 11.12 5.69 9.02
CA LEU A 32 11.71 5.22 7.77
C LEU A 32 13.23 5.23 7.92
N GLN A 33 13.86 4.08 7.77
CA GLN A 33 15.32 3.99 7.80
C GLN A 33 15.89 4.33 6.42
N GLY A 34 16.91 5.19 6.39
CA GLY A 34 17.62 5.56 5.16
C GLY A 34 16.74 6.34 4.18
N ASP A 35 16.42 7.60 4.52
CA ASP A 35 15.55 8.53 3.75
C ASP A 35 16.00 8.71 2.28
N ARG A 36 15.71 7.72 1.44
CA ARG A 36 15.86 7.80 -0.02
C ARG A 36 14.64 8.50 -0.58
N ARG A 37 14.79 9.79 -0.85
CA ARG A 37 13.75 10.61 -1.48
C ARG A 37 13.53 10.31 -2.96
N LEU A 38 14.31 9.39 -3.54
CA LEU A 38 14.22 8.98 -4.94
C LEU A 38 13.84 7.50 -5.02
N ALA A 39 12.84 7.20 -5.84
CA ALA A 39 12.49 5.86 -6.29
C ALA A 39 12.94 5.71 -7.75
N LEU A 40 13.64 4.62 -8.05
CA LEU A 40 14.24 4.35 -9.35
C LEU A 40 13.54 3.16 -9.98
N PHE A 41 13.15 3.26 -11.25
CA PHE A 41 12.48 2.19 -11.98
C PHE A 41 13.17 1.99 -13.31
N ARG A 42 13.69 0.78 -13.55
CA ARG A 42 14.32 0.44 -14.82
C ARG A 42 13.27 -0.06 -15.81
N ILE A 43 13.05 0.70 -16.89
CA ILE A 43 12.11 0.32 -17.96
C ILE A 43 12.81 -0.57 -18.98
N SER A 44 14.05 -0.21 -19.32
CA SER A 44 14.90 -0.92 -20.29
C SER A 44 16.35 -0.91 -19.80
N ASN A 45 17.27 -1.62 -20.47
CA ASN A 45 18.67 -1.68 -20.02
C ASN A 45 19.35 -0.31 -19.88
N ASP A 46 18.98 0.66 -20.71
CA ASP A 46 19.57 2.01 -20.71
C ASP A 46 18.63 3.10 -20.16
N GLU A 47 17.40 2.73 -19.77
CA GLU A 47 16.39 3.71 -19.36
C GLU A 47 15.94 3.46 -17.92
N VAL A 48 16.25 4.43 -17.06
CA VAL A 48 15.83 4.47 -15.64
C VAL A 48 15.02 5.72 -15.40
N LEU A 49 13.79 5.54 -14.91
CA LEU A 49 12.97 6.63 -14.42
C LEU A 49 13.25 6.92 -12.95
N GLU A 50 13.40 8.20 -12.64
CA GLU A 50 13.57 8.67 -11.27
C GLU A 50 12.35 9.47 -10.82
N TYR A 51 11.74 9.05 -9.71
CA TYR A 51 10.64 9.77 -9.09
C TYR A 51 11.02 10.24 -7.70
N ARG A 52 10.73 11.51 -7.41
CA ARG A 52 10.78 12.02 -6.04
C ARG A 52 9.60 11.50 -5.26
N VAL A 53 9.89 10.89 -4.12
CA VAL A 53 8.89 10.33 -3.20
C VAL A 53 8.99 10.98 -1.84
N LEU A 54 7.84 11.31 -1.27
CA LEU A 54 7.71 11.76 0.11
C LEU A 54 6.92 10.71 0.87
N ILE A 55 7.53 10.15 1.91
CA ILE A 55 6.91 9.13 2.75
C ILE A 55 6.56 9.77 4.09
N LYS A 56 5.27 9.74 4.43
CA LYS A 56 4.77 10.12 5.74
C LYS A 56 4.34 8.85 6.47
N ALA A 57 4.91 8.61 7.64
CA ALA A 57 4.52 7.50 8.50
C ALA A 57 3.99 8.07 9.82
N ASP A 58 2.67 8.01 10.00
CA ASP A 58 2.02 8.44 11.23
C ASP A 58 1.80 7.24 12.14
N ARG A 59 2.19 7.37 13.42
CA ARG A 59 1.94 6.35 14.43
C ARG A 59 0.54 6.57 14.99
N VAL A 60 -0.33 5.58 14.82
CA VAL A 60 -1.67 5.58 15.41
C VAL A 60 -1.70 4.66 16.62
N SER A 61 -2.41 5.07 17.68
CA SER A 61 -2.65 4.20 18.83
C SER A 61 -3.50 3.00 18.40
N PRO A 62 -3.25 1.80 18.92
CA PRO A 62 -4.14 0.66 18.70
C PRO A 62 -5.59 0.96 19.12
N PHE A 63 -5.79 1.78 20.15
CA PHE A 63 -7.12 2.20 20.59
C PHE A 63 -7.77 3.14 19.58
N ASP A 64 -7.02 4.12 19.07
CA ASP A 64 -7.52 5.05 18.04
C ASP A 64 -7.83 4.31 16.75
N LEU A 65 -6.97 3.35 16.36
CA LEU A 65 -7.20 2.50 15.19
C LEU A 65 -8.47 1.66 15.37
N ALA A 66 -8.64 1.01 16.52
CA ALA A 66 -9.85 0.24 16.82
C ALA A 66 -11.11 1.11 16.88
N ALA A 67 -11.01 2.32 17.43
CA ALA A 67 -12.11 3.29 17.47
C ALA A 67 -12.48 3.74 16.05
N SER A 68 -11.51 4.06 15.19
CA SER A 68 -11.76 4.41 13.79
C SER A 68 -12.38 3.26 13.01
N TRP A 69 -11.97 2.03 13.28
CA TRP A 69 -12.53 0.83 12.63
C TRP A 69 -13.97 0.56 13.08
N ARG A 70 -14.25 0.66 14.39
CA ARG A 70 -15.63 0.55 14.90
C ARG A 70 -16.53 1.65 14.34
N ALA A 71 -16.06 2.90 14.37
CA ALA A 71 -16.78 4.01 13.77
C ALA A 71 -17.01 3.81 12.27
N TYR A 72 -16.02 3.28 11.53
CA TYR A 72 -16.20 2.92 10.12
C TYR A 72 -17.29 1.86 9.93
N LEU A 73 -17.26 0.78 10.72
CA LEU A 73 -18.27 -0.28 10.65
C LEU A 73 -19.69 0.22 10.98
N GLU A 74 -19.83 1.07 11.99
CA GLU A 74 -21.11 1.66 12.40
C GLU A 74 -21.66 2.64 11.36
N ASN A 75 -20.79 3.32 10.62
CA ASN A 75 -21.15 4.24 9.54
C ASN A 75 -21.09 3.59 8.15
N LEU A 76 -20.82 2.29 8.08
CA LEU A 76 -20.78 1.54 6.84
C LEU A 76 -22.22 1.39 6.33
N GLN A 77 -22.70 2.36 5.56
CA GLN A 77 -23.92 2.16 4.78
C GLN A 77 -23.60 1.20 3.64
N PRO A 78 -24.27 0.03 3.56
CA PRO A 78 -24.17 -0.83 2.41
C PRO A 78 -24.63 -0.03 1.19
N SER A 79 -23.78 0.06 0.15
CA SER A 79 -24.20 0.66 -1.12
C SER A 79 -25.45 -0.07 -1.62
N THR A 80 -26.54 0.66 -1.82
CA THR A 80 -27.82 0.15 -2.34
C THR A 80 -27.70 -0.32 -3.79
N VAL A 81 -26.54 -0.13 -4.43
CA VAL A 81 -26.27 -0.58 -5.80
C VAL A 81 -25.50 -1.90 -5.78
N ARG A 82 -26.26 -3.00 -5.97
CA ARG A 82 -25.80 -4.36 -6.29
C ARG A 82 -24.59 -4.90 -5.51
N GLY A 83 -24.55 -4.67 -4.19
CA GLY A 83 -23.85 -5.57 -3.26
C GLY A 83 -22.32 -5.68 -3.42
N ILE A 84 -21.66 -4.74 -4.10
CA ILE A 84 -20.20 -4.72 -4.21
C ILE A 84 -19.69 -3.50 -3.43
N PRO A 85 -18.91 -3.69 -2.35
CA PRO A 85 -18.28 -2.58 -1.65
C PRO A 85 -17.16 -1.95 -2.49
N ASP A 86 -17.05 -0.62 -2.47
CA ASP A 86 -16.05 0.15 -3.23
C ASP A 86 -14.60 -0.13 -2.80
N VAL A 87 -14.39 -0.76 -1.64
CA VAL A 87 -13.08 -1.14 -1.12
C VAL A 87 -13.15 -2.57 -0.55
N SER A 88 -12.47 -3.51 -1.19
CA SER A 88 -12.13 -4.80 -0.58
C SER A 88 -10.70 -4.73 -0.04
N ILE A 89 -10.57 -4.70 1.29
CA ILE A 89 -9.30 -5.06 1.94
C ILE A 89 -9.34 -6.57 2.00
N ASN A 90 -8.40 -7.25 1.31
CA ASN A 90 -8.29 -8.71 1.28
C ASN A 90 -8.57 -9.29 2.67
N SER A 91 -9.80 -9.78 2.91
CA SER A 91 -10.06 -10.58 4.08
C SER A 91 -9.20 -11.83 3.94
N ALA A 92 -8.56 -12.23 5.03
CA ALA A 92 -7.82 -13.48 5.08
C ALA A 92 -8.65 -14.62 4.45
N PRO A 93 -8.01 -15.63 3.83
CA PRO A 93 -8.73 -16.70 3.17
C PRO A 93 -9.71 -17.32 4.17
N ASP A 94 -10.95 -17.52 3.73
CA ASP A 94 -11.98 -18.21 4.49
C ASP A 94 -11.44 -19.56 4.95
N THR A 95 -11.05 -19.67 6.22
CA THR A 95 -10.91 -20.97 6.86
C THR A 95 -12.29 -21.46 7.21
N SER A 96 -13.04 -21.84 6.18
CA SER A 96 -14.15 -22.78 6.29
C SER A 96 -13.53 -24.16 6.49
N ILE A 97 -13.27 -24.52 7.75
CA ILE A 97 -13.19 -25.93 8.12
C ILE A 97 -14.45 -26.24 8.93
N GLU A 98 -15.35 -26.90 8.20
CA GLU A 98 -16.55 -27.66 8.60
C GLU A 98 -17.72 -26.93 9.28
#